data_AF-A0A1V6HEE7-F1
#
_entry.id   AF-A0A1V6HEE7-F1
#
_cell.length_a   1.000
_cell.length_b   1.000
_cell.length_c   1.000
_cell.angle_alpha   90.00
_cell.angle_beta   90.00
_cell.angle_gamma   90.00
#
_symmetry.space_group_name_H-M   'P 1'
#
loop_
_entity.id
_entity.type
_entity.pdbx_description
1 polymer ?
#
loop_
_entity_poly.entity_id
_entity_poly.type
_entity_poly.pdbx_seq_one_letter_code
_entity_poly.pdbx_strand_id
1 'polypeptide(L)'
;MRPMFRSLLLAFLVLLLAFGVATFVIEKAGYAPSTAPLAWVGVSAGRLPGALQVGAWALDALALLLLVLLFRGRGGGWFGEGVAAGLLAWIFRGPLTLLSVVALAHLPGEPWSQQARVGLVVYPLLGLLAARLLPRPER
;
A
#
# COMPACT_ATOMS: atom_id res chain seq x y z
N MET A 1 13.28 24.52 8.64
CA MET A 1 12.30 23.55 8.08
C MET A 1 11.69 22.75 9.22
N ARG A 2 10.36 22.77 9.28
CA ARG A 2 9.50 22.55 10.45
C ARG A 2 9.51 21.06 10.88
N PRO A 3 9.48 20.72 12.18
CA PRO A 3 9.58 19.33 12.69
C PRO A 3 8.58 18.34 12.05
N MET A 4 7.44 18.86 11.61
CA MET A 4 6.42 18.12 10.85
C MET A 4 6.94 17.58 9.50
N PHE A 5 7.73 18.36 8.76
CA PHE A 5 8.29 17.93 7.47
C PHE A 5 9.28 16.76 7.64
N ARG A 6 10.11 16.81 8.68
CA ARG A 6 11.06 15.72 8.99
C ARG A 6 10.32 14.43 9.34
N SER A 7 9.26 14.54 10.13
CA SER A 7 8.45 13.40 10.53
C SER A 7 7.69 12.79 9.35
N LEU A 8 7.16 13.64 8.46
CA LEU A 8 6.52 13.21 7.20
C LEU A 8 7.50 12.49 6.29
N LEU A 9 8.70 13.05 6.10
CA LEU A 9 9.75 12.45 5.28
C LEU A 9 10.18 11.09 5.86
N LEU A 10 10.37 11.01 7.18
CA LEU A 10 10.69 9.75 7.85
C LEU A 10 9.58 8.72 7.66
N ALA A 11 8.32 9.11 7.92
CA ALA A 11 7.18 8.21 7.76
C ALA A 11 7.05 7.72 6.32
N PHE A 12 7.29 8.58 5.34
CA PHE A 12 7.30 8.23 3.93
C PHE A 12 8.39 7.21 3.60
N LEU A 13 9.64 7.45 4.02
CA LEU A 13 10.76 6.53 3.77
C LEU A 13 10.55 5.18 4.44
N VAL A 14 10.03 5.17 5.67
CA VAL A 14 9.73 3.93 6.40
C VAL A 14 8.60 3.16 5.71
N LEU A 15 7.55 3.84 5.25
CA LEU A 15 6.47 3.20 4.49
C LEU A 15 6.96 2.65 3.16
N LEU A 16 7.80 3.39 2.43
CA LEU A 16 8.40 2.93 1.19
C LEU A 16 9.18 1.63 1.41
N LEU A 17 10.00 1.59 2.46
CA LEU A 17 10.72 0.38 2.85
C LEU A 17 9.76 -0.74 3.25
N ALA A 18 8.71 -0.44 4.02
CA ALA A 18 7.73 -1.43 4.47
C ALA A 18 6.93 -2.03 3.30
N PHE A 19 6.57 -1.24 2.28
CA PHE A 19 5.97 -1.73 1.04
C PHE A 19 6.93 -2.64 0.27
N GLY A 20 8.22 -2.28 0.20
CA GLY A 20 9.25 -3.12 -0.40
C GLY A 20 9.40 -4.47 0.31
N VAL A 21 9.49 -4.46 1.65
CA VAL A 21 9.57 -5.67 2.48
C VAL A 21 8.30 -6.52 2.33
N ALA A 22 7.11 -5.90 2.39
CA ALA A 22 5.85 -6.61 2.22
C ALA A 22 5.77 -7.28 0.84
N THR A 23 6.14 -6.57 -0.22
CA THR A 23 6.16 -7.11 -1.59
C THR A 23 7.15 -8.27 -1.70
N PHE A 24 8.34 -8.14 -1.12
CA PHE A 24 9.33 -9.22 -1.09
C PHE A 24 8.81 -10.47 -0.37
N VAL A 25 8.16 -10.31 0.79
CA VAL A 25 7.56 -11.43 1.54
C VAL A 25 6.44 -12.09 0.74
N ILE A 26 5.58 -11.31 0.09
CA ILE A 26 4.49 -11.81 -0.78
C ILE A 26 5.06 -12.59 -1.97
N GLU A 27 6.10 -12.07 -2.62
CA GLU A 27 6.82 -12.76 -3.71
C GLU A 27 7.42 -14.08 -3.23
N LYS A 28 8.11 -14.09 -2.08
CA LYS A 28 8.76 -15.29 -1.53
C LYS A 28 7.78 -16.34 -1.01
N ALA A 29 6.62 -15.92 -0.53
CA ALA A 29 5.55 -16.81 -0.11
C ALA A 29 4.75 -17.39 -1.28
N GLY A 30 5.04 -16.99 -2.53
CA GLY A 30 4.33 -17.48 -3.72
C GLY A 30 2.94 -16.88 -3.91
N TYR A 31 2.60 -15.81 -3.19
CA TYR A 31 1.31 -15.12 -3.30
C TYR A 31 1.31 -14.02 -4.38
N ALA A 32 2.45 -13.75 -5.01
CA ALA A 32 2.54 -12.76 -6.08
C ALA A 32 1.95 -13.32 -7.39
N PRO A 33 0.98 -12.63 -8.01
CA PRO A 33 0.45 -13.04 -9.31
C PRO A 33 1.53 -12.93 -10.39
N SER A 34 1.48 -13.85 -11.35
CA SER A 34 2.35 -13.81 -12.52
C SER A 34 2.11 -12.54 -13.34
N THR A 35 3.19 -11.88 -13.76
CA THR A 35 3.14 -10.73 -14.69
C THR A 35 3.10 -11.16 -16.15
N ALA A 36 3.18 -12.47 -16.45
CA ALA A 36 3.11 -13.00 -17.83
C ALA A 36 1.89 -12.47 -18.63
N PRO A 37 0.70 -12.30 -18.03
CA PRO A 37 -0.45 -11.76 -18.75
C PRO A 37 -0.38 -10.25 -19.03
N LEU A 38 0.63 -9.53 -18.52
CA LEU A 38 0.86 -8.11 -18.81
C LEU A 38 1.87 -7.91 -19.95
N ALA A 39 2.38 -9.00 -20.54
CA ALA A 39 3.35 -8.96 -21.63
C ALA A 39 2.86 -8.17 -22.86
N TRP A 40 1.54 -8.15 -23.10
CA TRP A 40 0.94 -7.39 -24.21
C TRP A 40 1.06 -5.87 -24.05
N VAL A 41 1.30 -5.35 -22.84
CA VAL A 41 1.56 -3.92 -22.57
C VAL A 41 3.07 -3.63 -22.54
N GLY A 42 3.91 -4.55 -23.02
CA GLY A 42 5.36 -4.40 -23.03
C GLY A 42 6.04 -4.63 -21.68
N VAL A 43 5.33 -5.21 -20.70
CA VAL A 43 5.92 -5.63 -19.42
C VAL A 43 6.58 -6.98 -19.62
N SER A 44 7.91 -7.05 -19.50
CA SER A 44 8.65 -8.31 -19.58
C SER A 44 8.07 -9.37 -18.64
N ALA A 45 7.80 -10.57 -19.18
CA ALA A 45 7.34 -11.70 -18.39
C ALA A 45 8.34 -11.98 -17.25
N GLY A 46 7.88 -11.91 -16.01
CA GLY A 46 8.67 -12.28 -14.83
C GLY A 46 9.06 -11.13 -13.89
N ARG A 47 8.97 -9.84 -14.27
CA ARG A 47 9.11 -8.72 -13.31
C ARG A 47 8.73 -7.36 -13.91
N LEU A 48 8.07 -6.51 -13.10
CA LEU A 48 7.99 -5.09 -13.42
C LEU A 48 9.38 -4.44 -13.32
N PRO A 49 9.70 -3.43 -14.15
CA PRO A 49 10.89 -2.61 -13.98
C PRO A 49 10.97 -2.06 -12.54
N GLY A 50 12.12 -2.19 -11.89
CA GLY A 50 12.29 -1.80 -10.48
C GLY A 50 11.92 -0.34 -10.21
N ALA A 51 12.19 0.57 -11.16
CA ALA A 51 11.79 1.97 -11.05
C ALA A 51 10.27 2.16 -10.99
N LEU A 52 9.50 1.40 -11.78
CA LEU A 52 8.05 1.45 -11.77
C LEU A 52 7.48 0.83 -10.48
N GLN A 53 8.11 -0.24 -9.99
CA GLN A 53 7.71 -0.89 -8.74
C GLN A 53 7.93 0.04 -7.53
N VAL A 54 9.09 0.69 -7.45
CA VAL A 54 9.39 1.71 -6.42
C VAL A 54 8.46 2.91 -6.57
N GLY A 55 8.16 3.34 -7.80
CA GLY A 55 7.20 4.40 -8.07
C GLY A 55 5.79 4.07 -7.55
N ALA A 56 5.33 2.84 -7.75
CA ALA A 56 4.06 2.38 -7.20
C ALA A 56 4.08 2.42 -5.67
N TRP A 57 5.11 1.85 -5.03
CA TRP A 57 5.26 1.90 -3.57
C TRP A 57 5.30 3.33 -3.01
N ALA A 58 5.94 4.26 -3.72
CA ALA A 58 5.98 5.66 -3.34
C ALA A 58 4.59 6.31 -3.39
N LEU A 59 3.82 6.07 -4.46
CA LEU A 59 2.44 6.55 -4.56
C LEU A 59 1.55 5.97 -3.45
N ASP A 60 1.77 4.70 -3.11
CA ASP A 60 1.03 4.01 -2.05
C ASP A 60 1.33 4.56 -0.66
N ALA A 61 2.62 4.75 -0.36
CA ALA A 61 3.09 5.38 0.87
C ALA A 61 2.51 6.79 1.01
N LEU A 62 2.52 7.56 -0.07
CA LEU A 62 1.97 8.91 -0.10
C LEU A 62 0.46 8.91 0.13
N ALA A 63 -0.29 8.08 -0.59
CA ALA A 63 -1.75 7.97 -0.44
C ALA A 63 -2.14 7.57 0.99
N LEU A 64 -1.44 6.60 1.57
CA LEU A 64 -1.68 6.16 2.94
C LEU A 64 -1.38 7.25 3.96
N LEU A 65 -0.28 8.01 3.78
CA LEU A 65 0.03 9.16 4.62
C LEU A 65 -1.05 10.23 4.55
N LEU A 66 -1.55 10.55 3.36
CA LEU A 66 -2.63 11.52 3.17
C LEU A 66 -3.91 11.06 3.89
N LEU A 67 -4.26 9.77 3.79
CA LEU A 67 -5.40 9.21 4.51
C LEU A 67 -5.22 9.32 6.03
N VAL A 68 -4.05 8.96 6.55
CA VAL A 68 -3.77 9.07 7.99
C VAL A 68 -3.87 10.52 8.46
N LEU A 69 -3.30 11.48 7.72
CA LEU A 69 -3.40 12.90 8.05
C LEU A 69 -4.85 13.39 8.03
N LEU A 70 -5.65 12.92 7.08
CA LEU A 70 -7.08 13.24 6.98
C LEU A 70 -7.86 12.78 8.22
N PHE A 71 -7.57 11.57 8.73
CA PHE A 71 -8.19 11.06 9.95
C PHE A 71 -7.68 11.76 11.22
N ARG A 72 -6.40 12.11 11.24
CA ARG A 72 -5.76 12.81 12.36
C ARG A 72 -6.36 14.18 12.62
N GLY A 73 -6.77 14.88 11.57
CA GLY A 73 -7.49 16.16 11.66
C GLY A 73 -8.89 16.05 12.29
N ARG A 74 -9.41 14.84 12.51
CA ARG A 74 -10.75 14.60 13.06
C ARG A 74 -10.78 14.22 14.54
N GLY A 75 -9.65 14.34 15.24
CA GLY A 75 -9.58 14.18 16.70
C GLY A 75 -9.59 12.73 17.21
N GLY A 76 -9.26 11.77 16.35
CA GLY A 76 -9.16 10.35 16.68
C GLY A 76 -7.93 9.99 17.52
N GLY A 77 -7.85 8.73 17.94
CA GLY A 77 -6.62 8.14 18.48
C GLY A 77 -5.77 7.55 17.36
N TRP A 78 -4.44 7.59 17.52
CA TRP A 78 -3.47 7.07 16.52
C TRP A 78 -3.80 5.66 16.02
N PHE A 79 -4.35 4.80 16.89
CA PHE A 79 -4.75 3.45 16.55
C PHE A 79 -5.94 3.44 15.57
N GLY A 80 -7.02 4.16 15.90
CA GLY A 80 -8.21 4.26 15.06
C GLY A 80 -7.93 4.95 13.72
N GLU A 81 -7.12 6.02 13.74
CA GLU A 81 -6.67 6.72 12.53
C GLU A 81 -5.89 5.80 11.59
N GLY A 82 -4.92 5.06 12.14
CA GLY A 82 -4.07 4.15 11.37
C GLY A 82 -4.84 2.98 10.78
N VAL A 83 -5.69 2.33 11.58
CA VAL A 83 -6.52 1.20 11.11
C VAL A 83 -7.53 1.68 10.07
N ALA A 84 -8.22 2.79 10.31
CA ALA A 84 -9.21 3.31 9.35
C ALA A 84 -8.56 3.71 8.02
N ALA A 85 -7.42 4.41 8.07
CA ALA A 85 -6.67 4.78 6.88
C ALA A 85 -6.18 3.55 6.09
N GLY A 86 -5.65 2.54 6.79
CA GLY A 86 -5.19 1.30 6.18
C GLY A 86 -6.33 0.50 5.56
N LEU A 87 -7.46 0.34 6.26
CA LEU A 87 -8.63 -0.35 5.72
C LEU A 87 -9.20 0.38 4.49
N LEU A 88 -9.26 1.71 4.51
CA LEU A 88 -9.70 2.47 3.35
C LEU A 88 -8.74 2.33 2.17
N ALA A 89 -7.44 2.45 2.41
CA ALA A 89 -6.43 2.21 1.38
C ALA A 89 -6.59 0.81 0.76
N TRP A 90 -6.88 -0.20 1.58
CA TRP A 90 -7.17 -1.55 1.11
C TRP A 90 -8.49 -1.65 0.33
N ILE A 91 -9.60 -1.06 0.80
CA ILE A 91 -10.91 -1.11 0.12
C ILE A 91 -10.80 -0.56 -1.30
N PHE A 92 -10.06 0.53 -1.47
CA PHE A 92 -9.82 1.06 -2.81
C PHE A 92 -8.87 0.17 -3.57
N ARG A 93 -7.76 -0.32 -2.99
CA ARG A 93 -6.77 -1.05 -3.77
C ARG A 93 -7.10 -2.52 -4.03
N GLY A 94 -7.40 -3.31 -3.01
CA GLY A 94 -7.62 -4.75 -3.12
C GLY A 94 -8.80 -5.09 -4.04
N PRO A 95 -10.02 -4.66 -3.70
CA PRO A 95 -11.21 -4.81 -4.54
C PRO A 95 -11.09 -4.20 -5.94
N LEU A 96 -10.55 -2.98 -6.11
CA LEU A 96 -10.38 -2.42 -7.47
C LEU A 96 -9.35 -3.20 -8.27
N THR A 97 -8.28 -3.72 -7.66
CA THR A 97 -7.31 -4.57 -8.36
C THR A 97 -7.98 -5.85 -8.82
N LEU A 98 -8.76 -6.51 -7.95
CA LEU A 98 -9.55 -7.68 -8.33
C LEU A 98 -10.54 -7.38 -9.46
N LEU A 99 -11.30 -6.30 -9.36
CA LEU A 99 -12.27 -5.90 -10.39
C LEU A 99 -11.58 -5.59 -11.72
N SER A 100 -10.52 -4.79 -11.71
CA SER A 100 -9.80 -4.42 -12.94
C SER A 100 -9.12 -5.63 -13.59
N VAL A 101 -8.54 -6.52 -12.81
CA VAL A 101 -7.84 -7.70 -13.35
C VAL A 101 -8.80 -8.80 -13.79
N VAL A 102 -9.80 -9.12 -12.97
CA VAL A 102 -10.73 -10.24 -13.25
C VAL A 102 -11.79 -9.82 -14.25
N ALA A 103 -12.35 -8.61 -14.12
CA ALA A 103 -13.44 -8.16 -14.99
C ALA A 103 -12.94 -7.50 -16.29
N LEU A 104 -11.86 -6.70 -16.25
CA LEU A 104 -11.38 -6.02 -17.46
C LEU A 104 -10.33 -6.84 -18.21
N ALA A 105 -9.38 -7.45 -17.50
CA ALA A 105 -8.29 -8.22 -18.12
C ALA A 105 -8.59 -9.72 -18.29
N HIS A 106 -9.76 -10.21 -17.83
CA HIS A 106 -10.18 -11.62 -17.94
C HIS A 106 -9.16 -12.63 -17.38
N LEU A 107 -8.39 -12.22 -16.36
CA LEU A 107 -7.35 -13.04 -15.77
C LEU A 107 -7.90 -13.97 -14.66
N PRO A 108 -7.27 -15.13 -14.41
CA PRO A 108 -7.70 -16.05 -13.37
C PRO A 108 -7.65 -15.34 -12.01
N GLY A 109 -8.79 -15.24 -11.33
CA GLY A 109 -8.91 -14.42 -10.11
C GLY A 109 -8.23 -14.98 -8.86
N GLU A 110 -7.88 -16.27 -8.85
CA GLU A 110 -7.34 -16.98 -7.68
C GLU A 110 -6.07 -16.32 -7.09
N PRO A 111 -4.98 -16.09 -7.86
CA PRO A 111 -3.77 -15.45 -7.33
C PRO A 111 -4.01 -13.99 -6.88
N TRP A 112 -4.90 -13.27 -7.56
CA TRP A 112 -5.24 -11.87 -7.21
C TRP A 112 -6.13 -11.79 -5.97
N SER A 113 -6.96 -12.80 -5.74
CA SER A 113 -7.80 -12.90 -4.55
C SER A 113 -6.98 -13.19 -3.30
N GLN A 114 -5.95 -14.02 -3.42
CA GLN A 114 -5.01 -14.28 -2.33
C GLN A 114 -4.21 -13.02 -1.99
N GLN A 115 -3.69 -12.32 -3.01
CA GLN A 115 -3.00 -11.03 -2.80
C GLN A 115 -3.92 -9.98 -2.14
N ALA A 116 -5.19 -9.91 -2.54
CA ALA A 116 -6.16 -9.00 -1.92
C ALA A 116 -6.40 -9.36 -0.44
N ARG A 117 -6.51 -10.64 -0.09
CA ARG A 117 -6.65 -11.08 1.32
C ARG A 117 -5.41 -10.74 2.16
N VAL A 118 -4.21 -10.93 1.62
CA VAL A 118 -2.97 -10.53 2.30
C VAL A 118 -2.94 -9.01 2.51
N GLY A 119 -3.39 -8.24 1.52
CA GLY A 119 -3.56 -6.80 1.64
C GLY A 119 -4.43 -6.39 2.83
N LEU A 120 -5.49 -7.15 3.15
CA LEU A 120 -6.41 -6.82 4.24
C LEU A 120 -5.68 -6.74 5.59
N VAL A 121 -4.58 -7.48 5.76
CA VAL A 121 -3.74 -7.43 6.96
C VAL A 121 -2.62 -6.40 6.81
N VAL A 122 -1.98 -6.33 5.63
CA VAL A 122 -0.83 -5.47 5.39
C VAL A 122 -1.19 -3.98 5.50
N TYR A 123 -2.26 -3.50 4.85
CA TYR A 123 -2.56 -2.06 4.86
C TYR A 123 -2.92 -1.51 6.24
N PRO A 124 -3.72 -2.19 7.09
CA PRO A 124 -3.93 -1.73 8.46
C PRO A 124 -2.64 -1.64 9.28
N LEU A 125 -1.72 -2.60 9.12
CA LEU A 125 -0.41 -2.56 9.79
C LEU A 125 0.43 -1.37 9.31
N LEU A 126 0.46 -1.12 8.00
CA LEU A 126 1.13 0.05 7.42
C LEU A 126 0.47 1.36 7.86
N GLY A 127 -0.85 1.39 7.97
CA GLY A 127 -1.60 2.56 8.44
C GLY A 127 -1.31 2.86 9.91
N LEU A 128 -1.23 1.84 10.75
CA LEU A 128 -0.80 1.95 12.15
C LEU A 128 0.65 2.46 12.26
N LEU A 129 1.56 1.92 11.45
CA LEU A 129 2.95 2.36 11.38
C LEU A 129 3.03 3.85 11.00
N ALA A 130 2.32 4.26 9.96
CA ALA A 130 2.23 5.66 9.53
C ALA A 130 1.69 6.57 10.64
N ALA A 131 0.57 6.21 11.28
CA ALA A 131 -0.05 6.99 12.35
C ALA A 131 0.87 7.14 13.56
N ARG A 132 1.70 6.12 13.85
CA ARG A 132 2.65 6.12 14.96
C ARG A 132 3.87 7.01 14.70
N LEU A 133 4.33 7.08 13.45
CA LEU A 133 5.51 7.87 13.03
C LEU A 133 5.20 9.36 12.90
N LEU A 134 3.93 9.71 12.67
CA LEU A 134 3.51 11.10 12.59
C LEU A 134 3.41 11.74 14.00
N PRO A 135 3.73 13.04 14.14
CA PRO A 135 3.70 13.75 15.42
C PRO A 135 2.25 13.98 15.89
N ARG A 136 1.96 13.76 17.17
CA ARG A 136 0.59 13.92 17.72
C ARG A 136 0.16 15.39 17.59
N PRO A 137 -1.11 15.67 17.23
CA PRO A 137 -1.60 17.04 17.31
C PRO A 137 -1.54 17.47 18.77
N GLU A 138 -0.85 18.58 19.04
CA GLU A 138 -0.91 19.25 20.34
C GLU A 138 -2.36 19.73 20.51
N ARG A 139 -3.03 19.24 21.57
CA ARG A 139 -4.37 19.67 21.93
C ARG A 139 -4.30 20.96 22.74
#